data_AF-A0A938AF92-F1
#
_entry.id   AF-A0A938AF92-F1
#
_cell.length_a   1.000
_cell.length_b   1.000
_cell.length_c   1.000
_cell.angle_alpha   90.00
_cell.angle_beta   90.00
_cell.angle_gamma   90.00
#
_symmetry.space_group_name_H-M   'P 1'
#
loop_
_entity.id
_entity.type
_entity.pdbx_description
1 polymer ?
#
loop_
_entity_poly.entity_id
_entity_poly.type
_entity_poly.pdbx_seq_one_letter_code
_entity_poly.pdbx_strand_id
1 'polypeptide(L)'
;MDFSYSTLCLGTRRDAATWEKGCAGLGMSKVWSIRNPKPTLTDLKNFFARPASWVYFGGHFIMGDDTGQKRKLYNDAIDVTIAFDGDRISVKAGGESAELKPNGGGFALQSKTWLVLWGGCSVCNSVSVMHHMRMLFGRHVLLGFNGTTDPSLVDNMLGGGALQESFFRRLEGLDDFAGIEAAPQAWMAAGAAAVVGTTDESKIRAVDLGGQEWALQGGKIVRGRKVA
;
A
#
# COMPACT_ATOMS: atom_id res chain seq x y z
N MET A 1 -19.92 -3.35 10.09
CA MET A 1 -19.47 -3.40 8.69
C MET A 1 -18.27 -4.32 8.71
N ASP A 2 -18.28 -5.44 8.00
CA ASP A 2 -17.18 -6.42 8.20
C ASP A 2 -15.90 -5.92 7.54
N PHE A 3 -14.93 -5.51 8.37
CA PHE A 3 -13.63 -5.08 7.90
C PHE A 3 -12.81 -6.27 7.41
N SER A 4 -12.19 -6.07 6.25
CA SER A 4 -11.50 -7.14 5.56
C SER A 4 -10.23 -6.66 4.90
N TYR A 5 -9.27 -7.56 4.70
CA TYR A 5 -7.98 -7.21 4.11
C TYR A 5 -7.60 -8.13 2.95
N SER A 6 -6.79 -7.59 2.05
CA SER A 6 -6.14 -8.32 0.96
C SER A 6 -4.66 -7.97 0.87
N THR A 7 -3.86 -8.92 0.40
CA THR A 7 -2.40 -8.77 0.28
C THR A 7 -1.96 -9.15 -1.14
N LEU A 8 -1.24 -8.28 -1.83
CA LEU A 8 -0.54 -8.59 -3.08
C LEU A 8 0.94 -8.31 -2.91
N CYS A 9 1.72 -9.36 -2.70
CA CYS A 9 3.16 -9.31 -2.54
C CYS A 9 3.84 -10.15 -3.63
N LEU A 10 4.43 -9.48 -4.61
CA LEU A 10 5.17 -10.07 -5.73
C LEU A 10 6.62 -10.43 -5.34
N GLY A 11 6.79 -11.07 -4.19
CA GLY A 11 8.09 -11.43 -3.63
C GLY A 11 7.93 -12.26 -2.35
N THR A 12 9.03 -12.80 -1.85
CA THR A 12 9.07 -13.52 -0.57
C THR A 12 9.43 -12.55 0.55
N ARG A 13 8.45 -11.74 0.98
CA ARG A 13 8.69 -10.67 1.95
C ARG A 13 7.99 -10.95 3.28
N ARG A 14 8.73 -10.76 4.38
CA ARG A 14 8.26 -10.97 5.75
C ARG A 14 7.21 -9.92 6.16
N ASP A 15 7.39 -8.68 5.75
CA ASP A 15 6.46 -7.57 6.00
C ASP A 15 5.01 -7.87 5.59
N ALA A 16 4.81 -8.57 4.48
CA ALA A 16 3.49 -9.01 4.02
C ALA A 16 2.84 -10.00 5.00
N ALA A 17 3.62 -10.88 5.64
CA ALA A 17 3.10 -11.76 6.68
C ALA A 17 2.79 -11.01 7.98
N THR A 18 3.62 -10.03 8.35
CA THR A 18 3.39 -9.16 9.51
C THR A 18 2.15 -8.30 9.31
N TRP A 19 1.93 -7.78 8.10
CA TRP A 19 0.70 -7.11 7.69
C TRP A 19 -0.55 -7.97 7.94
N GLU A 20 -0.56 -9.21 7.42
CA GLU A 20 -1.70 -10.11 7.58
C GLU A 20 -1.95 -10.46 9.05
N LYS A 21 -0.88 -10.70 9.82
CA LYS A 21 -0.99 -10.98 11.25
C LYS A 21 -1.56 -9.78 12.01
N GLY A 22 -1.12 -8.57 11.70
CA GLY A 22 -1.63 -7.35 12.31
C GLY A 22 -3.11 -7.12 12.00
N CYS A 23 -3.51 -7.27 10.73
CA CYS A 23 -4.93 -7.16 10.35
C CYS A 23 -5.80 -8.21 11.05
N ALA A 24 -5.33 -9.46 11.14
CA ALA A 24 -6.02 -10.51 11.88
C ALA A 24 -6.09 -10.20 13.39
N GLY A 25 -5.04 -9.59 13.96
CA GLY A 25 -5.01 -9.12 15.35
C GLY A 25 -6.02 -8.01 15.64
N LEU A 26 -6.35 -7.19 14.64
CA LEU A 26 -7.44 -6.22 14.70
C LEU A 26 -8.83 -6.84 14.45
N GLY A 27 -8.93 -8.18 14.29
CA GLY A 27 -10.20 -8.88 14.05
C GLY A 27 -10.69 -8.85 12.60
N MET A 28 -9.87 -8.40 11.64
CA MET A 28 -10.26 -8.31 10.24
C MET A 28 -10.25 -9.68 9.55
N SER A 29 -11.17 -9.88 8.60
CA SER A 29 -11.22 -11.10 7.78
C SER A 29 -10.38 -11.00 6.51
N LYS A 30 -9.64 -12.06 6.19
CA LYS A 30 -8.87 -12.14 4.94
C LYS A 30 -9.79 -12.40 3.73
N VAL A 31 -9.69 -11.59 2.69
CA VAL A 31 -10.42 -11.80 1.42
C VAL A 31 -9.60 -12.59 0.42
N TRP A 32 -8.42 -12.08 0.08
CA TRP A 32 -7.52 -12.72 -0.89
C TRP A 32 -6.07 -12.29 -0.66
N SER A 33 -5.14 -13.26 -0.69
CA SER A 33 -3.74 -12.99 -0.48
C SER A 33 -2.87 -13.72 -1.50
N ILE A 34 -2.05 -12.96 -2.20
CA ILE A 34 -0.98 -13.44 -3.06
C ILE A 34 0.33 -13.05 -2.39
N ARG A 35 1.11 -14.04 -1.97
CA ARG A 35 2.44 -13.86 -1.36
C ARG A 35 3.46 -14.78 -2.01
N ASN A 36 3.46 -14.80 -3.33
CA ASN A 36 4.40 -15.56 -4.11
C ASN A 36 4.89 -14.67 -5.27
N PRO A 37 6.14 -14.84 -5.73
CA PRO A 37 6.70 -13.98 -6.77
C PRO A 37 6.13 -14.24 -8.16
N LYS A 38 5.39 -15.33 -8.39
CA LYS A 38 4.92 -15.77 -9.71
C LYS A 38 3.44 -16.15 -9.70
N PRO A 39 2.52 -15.23 -9.34
CA PRO A 39 1.09 -15.50 -9.43
C PRO A 39 0.68 -15.74 -10.88
N THR A 40 -0.37 -16.53 -11.07
CA THR A 40 -0.98 -16.70 -12.39
C THR A 40 -1.79 -15.46 -12.79
N LEU A 41 -2.12 -15.34 -14.08
CA LEU A 41 -3.04 -14.29 -14.54
C LEU A 41 -4.39 -14.38 -13.82
N THR A 42 -4.87 -15.59 -13.58
CA THR A 42 -6.11 -15.85 -12.83
C THR A 42 -6.02 -15.35 -11.39
N ASP A 43 -4.90 -15.57 -10.70
CA ASP A 43 -4.71 -15.07 -9.34
C ASP A 43 -4.81 -13.55 -9.29
N LEU A 44 -4.14 -12.86 -10.22
CA LEU A 44 -4.16 -11.40 -10.32
C LEU A 44 -5.58 -10.88 -10.61
N LYS A 45 -6.28 -11.47 -11.57
CA LYS A 45 -7.68 -11.12 -11.87
C LYS A 45 -8.57 -11.29 -10.65
N ASN A 46 -8.43 -12.41 -9.93
CA ASN A 46 -9.20 -12.69 -8.72
C ASN A 46 -8.89 -11.71 -7.59
N PHE A 47 -7.63 -11.30 -7.42
CA PHE A 47 -7.26 -10.29 -6.44
C PHE A 47 -7.97 -8.96 -6.70
N PHE A 48 -7.89 -8.45 -7.93
CA PHE A 48 -8.47 -7.15 -8.29
C PHE A 48 -10.01 -7.15 -8.36
N ALA A 49 -10.63 -8.31 -8.58
CA ALA A 49 -12.07 -8.47 -8.61
C ALA A 49 -12.73 -8.55 -7.21
N ARG A 50 -11.95 -8.67 -6.13
CA ARG A 50 -12.45 -8.91 -4.76
C ARG A 50 -12.25 -7.69 -3.86
N PRO A 51 -13.30 -6.95 -3.50
CA PRO A 51 -13.20 -5.78 -2.63
C PRO A 51 -12.66 -6.14 -1.24
N ALA A 52 -11.76 -5.31 -0.71
CA ALA A 52 -11.27 -5.40 0.66
C ALA A 52 -11.17 -4.00 1.27
N SER A 53 -11.35 -3.88 2.59
CA SER A 53 -11.22 -2.60 3.29
C SER A 53 -9.78 -2.10 3.23
N TRP A 54 -8.83 -2.98 3.56
CA TRP A 54 -7.40 -2.63 3.61
C TRP A 54 -6.62 -3.47 2.61
N VAL A 55 -5.75 -2.83 1.85
CA VAL A 55 -4.97 -3.49 0.80
C VAL A 55 -3.49 -3.23 1.00
N TYR A 56 -2.70 -4.30 1.01
CA TYR A 56 -1.25 -4.22 1.00
C TYR A 56 -0.69 -4.57 -0.37
N PHE A 57 0.23 -3.73 -0.87
CA PHE A 57 1.03 -4.00 -2.05
C PHE A 57 2.50 -4.11 -1.69
N GLY A 58 3.15 -5.20 -2.12
CA GLY A 58 4.58 -5.43 -1.98
C GLY A 58 5.20 -5.90 -3.29
N GLY A 59 6.37 -5.36 -3.61
CA GLY A 59 7.12 -5.66 -4.83
C GLY A 59 7.96 -4.45 -5.21
N HIS A 60 8.50 -4.43 -6.43
CA HIS A 60 9.17 -3.25 -6.97
C HIS A 60 8.16 -2.33 -7.62
N PHE A 61 8.20 -1.04 -7.29
CA PHE A 61 7.32 -0.05 -7.90
C PHE A 61 8.13 0.99 -8.68
N ILE A 62 7.79 1.15 -9.95
CA ILE A 62 8.27 2.24 -10.81
C ILE A 62 7.15 3.26 -10.95
N MET A 63 7.47 4.52 -10.72
CA MET A 63 6.53 5.65 -10.67
C MET A 63 6.05 6.11 -12.06
N GLY A 64 6.64 5.55 -13.12
CA GLY A 64 6.53 6.08 -14.46
C GLY A 64 7.19 7.45 -14.62
N ASP A 65 7.35 7.89 -15.85
CA ASP A 65 7.92 9.18 -16.20
C ASP A 65 7.31 9.73 -17.50
N ASP A 66 7.69 10.96 -17.84
CA ASP A 66 7.22 11.64 -19.05
C ASP A 66 7.81 11.03 -20.34
N THR A 67 8.68 10.02 -20.24
CA THR A 67 9.25 9.29 -21.38
C THR A 67 8.38 8.10 -21.81
N GLY A 68 7.23 7.92 -21.17
CA GLY A 68 6.27 6.85 -21.48
C GLY A 68 6.45 5.60 -20.62
N GLN A 69 7.31 5.64 -19.60
CA GLN A 69 7.37 4.56 -18.63
C GLN A 69 6.08 4.55 -17.81
N LYS A 70 5.35 3.42 -17.85
CA LYS A 70 4.11 3.27 -17.08
C LYS A 70 4.39 3.01 -15.61
N ARG A 71 3.50 3.53 -14.74
CA ARG A 71 3.46 3.19 -13.31
C ARG A 71 3.26 1.69 -13.18
N LYS A 72 4.19 0.96 -12.58
CA LYS A 72 4.11 -0.50 -12.52
C LYS A 72 4.63 -1.10 -11.23
N LEU A 73 3.90 -2.08 -10.72
CA LEU A 73 4.34 -3.02 -9.69
C LEU A 73 4.83 -4.30 -10.40
N TYR A 74 5.99 -4.83 -10.01
CA TYR A 74 6.56 -6.01 -10.63
C TYR A 74 7.38 -6.85 -9.63
N ASN A 75 7.57 -8.12 -9.97
CA ASN A 75 8.44 -9.02 -9.21
C ASN A 75 9.92 -8.88 -9.64
N ASP A 76 10.86 -9.49 -8.91
CA ASP A 76 12.30 -9.40 -9.21
C ASP A 76 12.66 -9.81 -10.65
N ALA A 77 11.96 -10.79 -11.21
CA ALA A 77 12.20 -11.30 -12.55
C ALA A 77 11.55 -10.47 -13.68
N ILE A 78 10.69 -9.50 -13.34
CA ILE A 78 9.92 -8.65 -14.28
C ILE A 78 9.05 -9.49 -15.26
N ASP A 79 8.77 -10.75 -14.95
CA ASP A 79 7.88 -11.63 -15.73
C ASP A 79 6.41 -11.52 -15.26
N VAL A 80 6.19 -10.95 -14.07
CA VAL A 80 4.89 -10.53 -13.57
C VAL A 80 4.86 -9.03 -13.41
N THR A 81 3.96 -8.35 -14.13
CA THR A 81 3.82 -6.90 -14.07
C THR A 81 2.37 -6.46 -13.95
N ILE A 82 2.16 -5.41 -13.17
CA ILE A 82 0.86 -4.77 -12.95
C ILE A 82 1.05 -3.30 -13.25
N ALA A 83 0.52 -2.83 -14.37
CA ALA A 83 0.56 -1.43 -14.75
C ALA A 83 -0.72 -0.71 -14.30
N PHE A 84 -0.56 0.51 -13.79
CA PHE A 84 -1.64 1.37 -13.30
C PHE A 84 -1.80 2.55 -14.27
N ASP A 85 -2.86 2.52 -15.07
CA ASP A 85 -3.04 3.37 -16.25
C ASP A 85 -4.39 4.10 -16.22
N GLY A 86 -4.42 5.30 -15.65
CA GLY A 86 -5.57 6.21 -15.60
C GLY A 86 -6.80 5.57 -14.97
N ASP A 87 -7.60 4.94 -15.82
CA ASP A 87 -8.87 4.27 -15.54
C ASP A 87 -8.79 2.74 -15.62
N ARG A 88 -7.60 2.14 -15.73
CA ARG A 88 -7.45 0.69 -15.85
C ARG A 88 -6.21 0.15 -15.15
N ILE A 89 -6.22 -1.16 -14.94
CA ILE A 89 -5.06 -1.93 -14.49
C ILE A 89 -4.75 -2.96 -15.57
N SER A 90 -3.51 -3.01 -16.04
CA SER A 90 -3.05 -4.08 -16.93
C SER A 90 -2.22 -5.07 -16.14
N VAL A 91 -2.66 -6.33 -16.11
CA VAL A 91 -1.96 -7.43 -15.43
C VAL A 91 -1.30 -8.34 -16.46
N LYS A 92 -0.06 -8.75 -16.21
CA LYS A 92 0.70 -9.68 -17.03
C LYS A 92 1.33 -10.75 -16.15
N ALA A 93 1.16 -12.01 -16.53
CA ALA A 93 1.78 -13.17 -15.86
C ALA A 93 1.78 -14.37 -16.81
N GLY A 94 2.83 -15.19 -16.77
CA GLY A 94 2.90 -16.45 -17.54
C GLY A 94 2.83 -16.26 -19.06
N GLY A 95 3.26 -15.09 -19.58
CA GLY A 95 3.17 -14.76 -21.01
C GLY A 95 1.80 -14.23 -21.46
N GLU A 96 0.79 -14.29 -20.60
CA GLU A 96 -0.55 -13.77 -20.87
C GLU A 96 -0.73 -12.36 -20.27
N SER A 97 -1.72 -11.62 -20.78
CA SER A 97 -2.08 -10.31 -20.24
C SER A 97 -3.58 -10.05 -20.28
N ALA A 98 -4.07 -9.22 -19.36
CA ALA A 98 -5.44 -8.75 -19.33
C ALA A 98 -5.52 -7.28 -18.87
N GLU A 99 -6.52 -6.57 -19.35
CA GLU A 99 -6.91 -5.26 -18.84
C GLU A 99 -8.13 -5.38 -17.92
N LEU A 100 -8.08 -4.71 -16.78
CA LEU A 100 -9.12 -4.66 -15.77
C LEU A 100 -9.59 -3.21 -15.65
N LYS A 101 -10.88 -2.98 -15.92
CA LYS A 101 -11.49 -1.66 -15.81
C LYS A 101 -12.47 -1.61 -14.63
N PRO A 102 -12.59 -0.46 -13.93
CA PRO A 102 -13.70 -0.21 -13.02
C PRO A 102 -15.02 -0.46 -13.75
N ASN A 103 -16.00 -1.08 -13.06
CA ASN A 103 -17.35 -1.34 -13.57
C ASN A 103 -17.46 -2.34 -14.75
N GLY A 104 -16.34 -2.83 -15.30
CA GLY A 104 -16.31 -3.86 -16.36
C GLY A 104 -16.28 -5.30 -15.85
N GLY A 105 -16.48 -5.53 -14.54
CA GLY A 105 -16.52 -6.86 -13.91
C GLY A 105 -15.16 -7.45 -13.49
N GLY A 106 -14.03 -6.74 -13.72
CA GLY A 106 -12.68 -7.25 -13.42
C GLY A 106 -11.91 -6.47 -12.35
N PHE A 107 -12.36 -5.28 -11.97
CA PHE A 107 -11.72 -4.43 -10.95
C PHE A 107 -12.78 -3.84 -10.02
N ALA A 108 -12.71 -4.22 -8.75
CA ALA A 108 -13.70 -3.86 -7.74
C ALA A 108 -13.10 -3.32 -6.44
N LEU A 109 -11.77 -3.20 -6.33
CA LEU A 109 -11.12 -2.69 -5.11
C LEU A 109 -11.64 -1.30 -4.73
N GLN A 110 -11.89 -0.42 -5.71
CA GLN A 110 -12.41 0.93 -5.50
C GLN A 110 -13.75 1.00 -4.74
N SER A 111 -14.51 -0.11 -4.68
CA SER A 111 -15.82 -0.13 -4.02
C SER A 111 -15.75 -0.23 -2.50
N LYS A 112 -14.63 -0.69 -1.93
CA LYS A 112 -14.49 -0.93 -0.49
C LYS A 112 -13.13 -0.52 0.10
N THR A 113 -12.16 -0.15 -0.72
CA THR A 113 -10.82 0.20 -0.21
C THR A 113 -10.83 1.52 0.55
N TRP A 114 -10.51 1.45 1.84
CA TRP A 114 -10.36 2.59 2.75
C TRP A 114 -8.91 2.88 3.10
N LEU A 115 -8.03 1.89 3.01
CA LEU A 115 -6.61 2.02 3.30
C LEU A 115 -5.79 1.21 2.30
N VAL A 116 -4.76 1.84 1.74
CA VAL A 116 -3.76 1.18 0.88
C VAL A 116 -2.38 1.41 1.49
N LEU A 117 -1.66 0.33 1.79
CA LEU A 117 -0.26 0.38 2.17
C LEU A 117 0.61 -0.16 1.03
N TRP A 118 1.55 0.66 0.58
CA TRP A 118 2.63 0.23 -0.30
C TRP A 118 3.86 -0.08 0.55
N GLY A 119 4.10 -1.37 0.74
CA GLY A 119 5.10 -1.90 1.64
C GLY A 119 6.54 -1.70 1.19
N GLY A 120 6.89 -0.68 0.42
CA GLY A 120 8.22 -0.43 -0.09
C GLY A 120 8.13 0.15 -1.50
N CYS A 121 9.02 1.10 -1.79
CA CYS A 121 9.05 1.94 -2.98
C CYS A 121 8.15 3.20 -2.94
N SER A 122 8.48 4.11 -3.87
CA SER A 122 8.26 5.55 -3.80
C SER A 122 6.87 6.01 -4.25
N VAL A 123 5.79 5.28 -3.90
CA VAL A 123 4.43 5.63 -4.36
C VAL A 123 4.01 7.05 -3.97
N CYS A 124 4.56 7.59 -2.87
CA CYS A 124 4.29 8.94 -2.40
C CYS A 124 5.31 9.98 -2.91
N ASN A 125 6.13 9.66 -3.92
CA ASN A 125 7.16 10.61 -4.40
C ASN A 125 6.56 11.86 -5.05
N SER A 126 5.48 11.71 -5.81
CA SER A 126 4.86 12.83 -6.53
C SER A 126 3.34 12.88 -6.32
N VAL A 127 2.79 14.09 -6.36
CA VAL A 127 1.34 14.32 -6.27
C VAL A 127 0.61 13.61 -7.41
N SER A 128 1.20 13.57 -8.60
CA SER A 128 0.65 12.86 -9.76
C SER A 128 0.45 11.37 -9.50
N VAL A 129 1.44 10.69 -8.89
CA VAL A 129 1.30 9.25 -8.56
C VAL A 129 0.23 9.06 -7.48
N MET A 130 0.25 9.86 -6.42
CA MET A 130 -0.73 9.76 -5.33
C MET A 130 -2.17 10.02 -5.82
N HIS A 131 -2.37 11.04 -6.65
CA HIS A 131 -3.65 11.36 -7.27
C HIS A 131 -4.15 10.21 -8.14
N HIS A 132 -3.27 9.63 -8.97
CA HIS A 132 -3.61 8.49 -9.80
C HIS A 132 -4.05 7.28 -8.95
N MET A 133 -3.34 6.96 -7.86
CA MET A 133 -3.76 5.88 -6.97
C MET A 133 -5.15 6.15 -6.37
N ARG A 134 -5.46 7.40 -6.01
CA ARG A 134 -6.81 7.79 -5.54
C ARG A 134 -7.88 7.66 -6.60
N MET A 135 -7.57 7.97 -7.87
CA MET A 135 -8.50 7.75 -8.98
C MET A 135 -8.81 6.26 -9.17
N LEU A 136 -7.82 5.39 -9.01
CA LEU A 136 -8.00 3.95 -9.18
C LEU A 136 -8.69 3.29 -7.99
N PHE A 137 -8.30 3.59 -6.76
CA PHE A 137 -8.79 2.91 -5.56
C PHE A 137 -9.89 3.68 -4.81
N GLY A 138 -10.33 4.82 -5.33
CA GLY A 138 -11.27 5.70 -4.66
C GLY A 138 -10.63 6.50 -3.51
N ARG A 139 -11.47 7.09 -2.67
CA ARG A 139 -11.04 7.88 -1.52
C ARG A 139 -10.54 6.96 -0.40
N HIS A 140 -9.22 6.86 -0.24
CA HIS A 140 -8.56 6.02 0.76
C HIS A 140 -7.45 6.78 1.50
N VAL A 141 -7.01 6.22 2.63
CA VAL A 141 -5.73 6.52 3.27
C VAL A 141 -4.62 5.81 2.50
N LEU A 142 -3.62 6.56 2.05
CA LEU A 142 -2.44 6.00 1.36
C LEU A 142 -1.24 6.03 2.31
N LEU A 143 -0.67 4.87 2.63
CA LEU A 143 0.55 4.74 3.43
C LEU A 143 1.70 4.28 2.53
N GLY A 144 2.88 4.86 2.73
CA GLY A 144 4.06 4.45 1.97
C GLY A 144 5.24 5.40 2.15
N PHE A 145 6.01 5.56 1.07
CA PHE A 145 7.28 6.27 1.09
C PHE A 145 7.42 7.19 -0.14
N ASN A 146 8.17 8.28 -0.02
CA ASN A 146 8.56 9.12 -1.17
C ASN A 146 9.90 8.68 -1.81
N GLY A 147 10.48 7.58 -1.35
CA GLY A 147 11.74 7.03 -1.81
C GLY A 147 11.81 5.52 -1.55
N THR A 148 12.85 4.87 -2.08
CA THR A 148 13.07 3.44 -1.82
C THR A 148 13.47 3.22 -0.37
N THR A 149 12.83 2.24 0.27
CA THR A 149 13.06 1.80 1.65
C THR A 149 13.23 0.28 1.70
N ASP A 150 13.94 -0.19 2.72
CA ASP A 150 14.18 -1.61 2.94
C ASP A 150 12.90 -2.31 3.45
N PRO A 151 12.52 -3.50 2.92
CA PRO A 151 11.41 -4.30 3.44
C PRO A 151 11.45 -4.53 4.96
N SER A 152 12.65 -4.64 5.55
CA SER A 152 12.83 -4.81 7.00
C SER A 152 12.39 -3.58 7.81
N LEU A 153 12.51 -2.37 7.26
CA LEU A 153 11.96 -1.17 7.88
C LEU A 153 10.43 -1.26 7.94
N VAL A 154 9.80 -1.67 6.85
CA VAL A 154 8.34 -1.87 6.79
C VAL A 154 7.91 -2.94 7.78
N ASP A 155 8.60 -4.08 7.81
CA ASP A 155 8.34 -5.15 8.77
C ASP A 155 8.43 -4.66 10.22
N ASN A 156 9.48 -3.91 10.55
CA ASN A 156 9.67 -3.35 11.89
C ASN A 156 8.56 -2.35 12.25
N MET A 157 8.22 -1.42 11.34
CA MET A 157 7.13 -0.46 11.55
C MET A 157 5.77 -1.13 11.73
N LEU A 158 5.53 -2.27 11.08
CA LEU A 158 4.32 -3.07 11.26
C LEU A 158 4.35 -3.91 12.56
N GLY A 159 5.50 -4.06 13.23
CA GLY A 159 5.62 -4.81 14.49
C GLY A 159 6.17 -6.23 14.34
N GLY A 160 6.83 -6.54 13.21
CA GLY A 160 7.58 -7.77 13.01
C GLY A 160 8.94 -7.77 13.71
N GLY A 161 9.43 -6.58 14.12
CA GLY A 161 10.69 -6.36 14.82
C GLY A 161 10.54 -5.98 16.29
N ALA A 162 11.52 -5.24 16.82
CA ALA A 162 11.59 -4.86 18.24
C ALA A 162 10.86 -3.54 18.56
N LEU A 163 10.28 -2.88 17.56
CA LEU A 163 9.57 -1.61 17.75
C LEU A 163 8.34 -1.82 18.62
N GLN A 164 8.38 -1.27 19.84
CA GLN A 164 7.26 -1.38 20.78
C GLN A 164 6.03 -0.64 20.24
N GLU A 165 6.20 0.60 19.79
CA GLU A 165 5.10 1.45 19.32
C GLU A 165 4.86 1.32 17.81
N SER A 166 4.62 0.10 17.36
CA SER A 166 4.36 -0.24 15.96
C SER A 166 3.01 0.29 15.45
N PHE A 167 2.84 0.29 14.12
CA PHE A 167 1.60 0.71 13.45
C PHE A 167 0.37 -0.01 14.01
N PHE A 168 0.39 -1.34 14.07
CA PHE A 168 -0.76 -2.11 14.54
C PHE A 168 -1.03 -1.92 16.04
N ARG A 169 0.00 -1.82 16.88
CA ARG A 169 -0.20 -1.57 18.32
C ARG A 169 -0.95 -0.27 18.57
N ARG A 170 -0.67 0.77 17.77
CA ARG A 170 -1.34 2.08 17.86
C ARG A 170 -2.80 2.07 17.41
N LEU A 171 -3.23 1.00 16.76
CA LEU A 171 -4.60 0.81 16.28
C LEU A 171 -5.39 -0.18 17.13
N GLU A 172 -4.74 -0.87 18.07
CA GLU A 172 -5.40 -1.80 18.99
C GLU A 172 -6.48 -1.09 19.81
N GLY A 173 -7.66 -1.71 19.88
CA GLY A 173 -8.80 -1.19 20.65
C GLY A 173 -9.57 -0.04 19.99
N LEU A 174 -9.13 0.46 18.82
CA LEU A 174 -9.93 1.36 18.01
C LEU A 174 -11.00 0.57 17.26
N ASP A 175 -12.19 1.17 17.12
CA ASP A 175 -13.16 0.64 16.17
C ASP A 175 -12.67 0.84 14.74
N ASP A 176 -13.34 0.17 13.80
CA ASP A 176 -12.92 0.10 12.41
C ASP A 176 -12.72 1.47 11.74
N PHE A 177 -13.65 2.43 11.97
CA PHE A 177 -13.60 3.73 11.30
C PHE A 177 -12.60 4.66 11.97
N ALA A 178 -12.57 4.67 13.31
CA ALA A 178 -11.54 5.36 14.08
C ALA A 178 -10.14 4.84 13.72
N GLY A 179 -10.00 3.53 13.45
CA GLY A 179 -8.77 2.91 12.97
C GLY A 179 -8.31 3.46 11.61
N ILE A 180 -9.24 3.68 10.66
CA ILE A 180 -8.91 4.33 9.38
C ILE A 180 -8.43 5.77 9.59
N GLU A 181 -9.14 6.56 10.40
CA GLU A 181 -8.79 7.96 10.63
C GLU A 181 -7.46 8.11 11.39
N ALA A 182 -7.16 7.19 12.30
CA ALA A 182 -5.91 7.15 13.04
C ALA A 182 -4.72 6.61 12.23
N ALA A 183 -4.96 5.84 11.16
CA ALA A 183 -3.92 5.15 10.42
C ALA A 183 -2.78 6.06 9.88
N PRO A 184 -3.04 7.26 9.31
CA PRO A 184 -1.96 8.17 8.91
C PRO A 184 -1.06 8.51 10.10
N GLN A 185 -1.65 8.91 11.23
CA GLN A 185 -0.89 9.29 12.42
C GLN A 185 -0.13 8.09 13.02
N ALA A 186 -0.75 6.91 13.06
CA ALA A 186 -0.12 5.68 13.53
C ALA A 186 1.09 5.31 12.67
N TRP A 187 0.97 5.42 11.34
CA TRP A 187 2.06 5.17 10.41
C TRP A 187 3.21 6.15 10.58
N MET A 188 2.90 7.45 10.66
CA MET A 188 3.90 8.49 10.87
C MET A 188 4.61 8.34 12.21
N ALA A 189 3.90 7.97 13.27
CA ALA A 189 4.47 7.77 14.60
C ALA A 189 5.35 6.51 14.67
N ALA A 190 4.95 5.41 14.03
CA ALA A 190 5.78 4.22 13.89
C ALA A 190 7.05 4.51 13.09
N GLY A 191 6.93 5.27 12.00
CA GLY A 191 8.08 5.72 11.21
C GLY A 191 9.01 6.62 12.01
N ALA A 192 8.44 7.56 12.78
CA ALA A 192 9.24 8.42 13.65
C ALA A 192 10.05 7.63 14.67
N ALA A 193 9.42 6.64 15.31
CA ALA A 193 10.11 5.78 16.26
C ALA A 193 11.16 4.85 15.61
N ALA A 194 11.03 4.55 14.31
CA ALA A 194 11.95 3.68 13.60
C ALA A 194 13.17 4.42 12.99
N VAL A 195 13.00 5.64 12.47
CA VAL A 195 13.99 6.27 11.58
C VAL A 195 14.31 7.74 11.87
N VAL A 196 13.82 8.35 12.97
CA VAL A 196 14.19 9.74 13.29
C VAL A 196 15.70 9.89 13.43
N GLY A 197 16.24 10.94 12.80
CA GLY A 197 17.67 11.23 12.76
C GLY A 197 18.46 10.42 11.73
N THR A 198 17.80 9.56 10.94
CA THR A 198 18.45 8.80 9.86
C THR A 198 18.12 9.38 8.48
N THR A 199 18.81 8.89 7.45
CA THR A 199 18.55 9.28 6.05
C THR A 199 17.17 8.82 5.55
N ASP A 200 16.53 7.87 6.21
CA ASP A 200 15.20 7.36 5.86
C ASP A 200 14.06 8.18 6.47
N GLU A 201 14.34 9.07 7.43
CA GLU A 201 13.34 9.91 8.09
C GLU A 201 12.46 10.63 7.07
N SER A 202 13.12 11.33 6.15
CA SER A 202 12.46 12.12 5.11
C SER A 202 11.69 11.28 4.10
N LYS A 203 11.72 9.94 4.19
CA LYS A 203 11.01 9.03 3.28
C LYS A 203 9.60 8.68 3.71
N ILE A 204 9.30 8.69 5.01
CA ILE A 204 8.00 8.24 5.53
C ILE A 204 6.89 9.19 5.09
N ARG A 205 5.84 8.67 4.45
CA ARG A 205 4.68 9.45 4.01
C ARG A 205 3.37 8.75 4.34
N ALA A 206 2.35 9.56 4.59
CA ALA A 206 0.96 9.14 4.55
C ALA A 206 0.12 10.20 3.83
N VAL A 207 -1.02 9.80 3.28
CA VAL A 207 -2.06 10.72 2.79
C VAL A 207 -3.37 10.30 3.44
N ASP A 208 -4.04 11.24 4.10
CA ASP A 208 -5.31 10.95 4.76
C ASP A 208 -6.50 10.88 3.77
N LEU A 209 -7.69 10.56 4.31
CA LEU A 209 -8.93 10.51 3.53
C LEU A 209 -9.22 11.84 2.81
N GLY A 210 -8.83 12.96 3.40
CA GLY A 210 -8.98 14.30 2.83
C GLY A 210 -7.92 14.67 1.79
N GLY A 211 -7.00 13.75 1.45
CA GLY A 211 -5.94 14.01 0.49
C GLY A 211 -4.79 14.86 1.05
N GLN A 212 -4.76 15.14 2.35
CA GLN A 212 -3.63 15.86 2.94
C GLN A 212 -2.47 14.88 3.17
N GLU A 213 -1.29 15.22 2.63
CA GLU A 213 -0.07 14.47 2.91
C GLU A 213 0.48 14.81 4.30
N TRP A 214 1.05 13.81 4.94
CA TRP A 214 1.79 13.85 6.18
C TRP A 214 3.21 13.38 5.91
N ALA A 215 4.20 14.10 6.42
CA ALA A 215 5.62 13.83 6.23
C ALA A 215 6.37 13.94 7.55
N LEU A 216 7.51 13.26 7.63
CA LEU A 216 8.42 13.35 8.76
C LEU A 216 9.60 14.24 8.35
N GLN A 217 9.83 15.30 9.10
CA GLN A 217 10.89 16.29 8.83
C GLN A 217 11.43 16.87 10.13
N GLY A 218 12.73 16.73 10.36
CA GLY A 218 13.40 17.23 11.56
C GLY A 218 12.83 16.62 12.84
N GLY A 219 12.51 15.34 12.81
CA GLY A 219 11.89 14.61 13.93
C GLY A 219 10.42 14.97 14.20
N LYS A 220 9.78 15.77 13.33
CA LYS A 220 8.40 16.23 13.50
C LYS A 220 7.50 15.73 12.38
N ILE A 221 6.27 15.41 12.75
CA ILE A 221 5.20 15.13 11.80
C ILE A 221 4.66 16.47 11.29
N VAL A 222 4.76 16.70 9.99
CA VAL A 222 4.36 17.96 9.34
C VAL A 222 3.36 17.70 8.22
N ARG A 223 2.56 18.71 7.90
CA ARG A 223 1.68 18.67 6.73
C ARG A 223 2.50 18.91 5.47
N GLY A 224 2.39 17.99 4.52
CA GLY A 224 2.99 18.07 3.21
C GLY A 224 2.03 18.63 2.16
N ARG A 225 2.13 18.09 0.95
CA ARG A 225 1.36 18.49 -0.23
C ARG A 225 -0.12 18.13 -0.08
N LYS A 226 -0.98 18.83 -0.82
CA LYS A 226 -2.38 18.45 -0.97
C LYS A 226 -2.55 17.64 -2.25
N VAL A 227 -3.12 16.45 -2.13
CA VAL A 227 -3.49 15.58 -3.24
C VAL A 227 -4.98 15.81 -3.51
N ALA A 228 -5.30 16.36 -4.68
CA ALA A 228 -6.67 16.54 -5.14
C ALA A 228 -7.37 15.18 -5.32
#